data_AF-A0A6B3H7A0-F1
#
_entry.id   AF-A0A6B3H7A0-F1
#
_cell.length_a   1.000
_cell.length_b   1.000
_cell.length_c   1.000
_cell.angle_alpha   90.00
_cell.angle_beta   90.00
_cell.angle_gamma   90.00
#
_symmetry.space_group_name_H-M   'P 1'
#
loop_
_entity.id
_entity.type
_entity.pdbx_description
1 polymer ?
#
loop_
_entity_poly.entity_id
_entity_poly.type
_entity_poly.pdbx_seq_one_letter_code
_entity_poly.pdbx_strand_id
1 'polypeptide(L)'
;CLGGLVKHVASTEESWLRFVVEGPSAMSFELPEGVTWEDFGAGTASTYPQWAIDRQNDFQVLPGETLAGILARYEEVAARTEKVVASLTDLSVTHPLPEAPWNEPGAVRSVRRVLIHVIAETTQHAGHADILREAVDGQTST
;
A
#
# COMPACT_ATOMS: atom_id res chain seq x y z
N CYS A 1 8.81 8.31 8.72
CA CYS A 1 8.82 8.33 10.21
C CYS A 1 8.03 7.12 10.73
N LEU A 2 8.06 6.80 12.04
CA LEU A 2 7.35 5.63 12.59
C LEU A 2 5.85 5.63 12.25
N GLY A 3 5.13 6.73 12.52
CA GLY A 3 3.70 6.84 12.18
C GLY A 3 3.43 6.70 10.67
N GLY A 4 4.33 7.20 9.83
CA GLY A 4 4.23 7.02 8.38
C GLY A 4 4.43 5.57 7.93
N LEU A 5 5.26 4.78 8.61
CA LEU A 5 5.36 3.35 8.29
C LEU A 5 4.05 2.60 8.57
N VAL A 6 3.39 2.92 9.69
CA VAL A 6 2.07 2.34 10.03
C VAL A 6 1.01 2.74 9.00
N LYS A 7 0.97 4.01 8.61
CA LYS A 7 0.08 4.49 7.54
C LYS A 7 0.32 3.75 6.23
N HIS A 8 1.58 3.62 5.82
CA HIS A 8 1.94 2.96 4.57
C HIS A 8 1.48 1.49 4.51
N VAL A 9 1.73 0.72 5.57
CA VAL A 9 1.28 -0.68 5.58
C VAL A 9 -0.25 -0.77 5.61
N ALA A 10 -0.94 0.10 6.34
CA ALA A 10 -2.40 0.16 6.36
C ALA A 10 -2.99 0.47 4.97
N SER A 11 -2.47 1.51 4.29
CA SER A 11 -2.92 1.88 2.94
C SER A 11 -2.63 0.78 1.92
N THR A 12 -1.47 0.11 2.03
CA THR A 12 -1.07 -1.00 1.15
C THR A 12 -1.98 -2.20 1.33
N GLU A 13 -2.22 -2.61 2.58
CA GLU A 13 -3.13 -3.69 2.93
C GLU A 13 -4.56 -3.40 2.44
N GLU A 14 -5.09 -2.22 2.75
CA GLU A 14 -6.43 -1.82 2.33
C GLU A 14 -6.61 -1.86 0.81
N SER A 15 -5.64 -1.32 0.06
CA SER A 15 -5.69 -1.29 -1.40
C SER A 15 -5.69 -2.70 -1.99
N TRP A 16 -4.81 -3.58 -1.48
CA TRP A 16 -4.72 -4.97 -1.94
C TRP A 16 -5.95 -5.81 -1.56
N LEU A 17 -6.54 -5.60 -0.38
CA LEU A 17 -7.75 -6.31 0.01
C LEU A 17 -8.99 -5.81 -0.72
N ARG A 18 -9.05 -4.51 -1.08
CA ARG A 18 -10.03 -4.03 -2.06
C ARG A 18 -9.84 -4.68 -3.41
N PHE A 19 -8.60 -4.83 -3.90
CA PHE A 19 -8.32 -5.53 -5.16
C PHE A 19 -8.77 -7.01 -5.14
N VAL A 20 -8.66 -7.70 -4.00
CA VAL A 20 -9.19 -9.06 -3.84
C VAL A 20 -10.71 -9.11 -4.08
N VAL A 21 -11.45 -8.11 -3.60
CA VAL A 21 -12.93 -8.07 -3.64
C VAL A 21 -13.46 -7.44 -4.94
N GLU A 22 -12.88 -6.33 -5.36
CA GLU A 22 -13.38 -5.44 -6.43
C GLU A 22 -12.59 -5.62 -7.75
N GLY A 23 -11.52 -6.42 -7.74
CA GLY A 23 -10.64 -6.64 -8.89
C GLY A 23 -9.84 -5.39 -9.27
N PRO A 24 -9.49 -5.20 -10.56
CA PRO A 24 -8.62 -4.10 -11.00
C PRO A 24 -9.19 -2.70 -10.70
N SER A 25 -10.51 -2.56 -10.56
CA SER A 25 -11.15 -1.28 -10.26
C SER A 25 -10.76 -0.69 -8.89
N ALA A 26 -10.20 -1.51 -7.99
CA ALA A 26 -9.71 -1.07 -6.70
C ALA A 26 -8.47 -0.16 -6.78
N MET A 27 -7.70 -0.27 -7.87
CA MET A 27 -6.42 0.41 -8.06
C MET A 27 -6.40 1.17 -9.39
N SER A 28 -6.24 2.49 -9.33
CA SER A 28 -6.04 3.32 -10.52
C SER A 28 -4.66 3.97 -10.46
N PHE A 29 -3.97 3.94 -11.61
CA PHE A 29 -2.70 4.61 -11.84
C PHE A 29 -2.82 5.65 -12.95
N GLU A 30 -3.99 6.31 -13.04
CA GLU A 30 -4.26 7.36 -14.01
C GLU A 30 -3.24 8.49 -13.94
N LEU A 31 -2.79 8.92 -15.12
CA LEU A 31 -1.95 10.10 -15.27
C LEU A 31 -2.82 11.33 -15.54
N PRO A 32 -2.43 12.53 -15.06
CA PRO A 32 -3.09 13.77 -15.42
C PRO A 32 -3.11 14.00 -16.93
N GLU A 33 -4.06 14.81 -17.40
CA GLU A 33 -4.16 15.19 -18.80
C GLU A 33 -2.83 15.82 -19.28
N GLY A 34 -2.30 15.30 -20.40
CA GLY A 34 -1.05 15.77 -20.98
C GLY A 34 0.23 15.29 -20.28
N VAL A 35 0.14 14.39 -19.30
CA VAL A 35 1.31 13.78 -18.64
C VAL A 35 1.51 12.36 -19.18
N THR A 36 2.74 12.02 -19.58
CA THR A 36 3.11 10.66 -19.97
C THR A 36 3.87 9.92 -18.86
N TRP A 37 3.97 8.60 -18.99
CA TRP A 37 4.81 7.78 -18.10
C TRP A 37 6.29 8.15 -18.18
N GLU A 38 6.75 8.60 -19.36
CA GLU A 38 8.12 9.08 -19.56
C GLU A 38 8.36 10.37 -18.76
N ASP A 39 7.45 11.34 -18.86
CA ASP A 39 7.56 12.60 -18.11
C ASP A 39 7.56 12.35 -16.60
N PHE A 40 6.67 11.47 -16.13
CA PHE A 40 6.59 11.12 -14.71
C PHE A 40 7.87 10.41 -14.24
N GLY A 41 8.35 9.41 -14.98
CA GLY A 41 9.56 8.67 -14.67
C GLY A 41 10.83 9.53 -14.70
N ALA A 42 10.88 10.53 -15.58
CA ALA A 42 11.98 11.49 -15.68
C ALA A 42 11.89 12.62 -14.63
N GLY A 43 10.78 12.74 -13.90
CA GLY A 43 10.54 13.84 -12.97
C GLY A 43 10.27 15.19 -13.65
N THR A 44 9.91 15.18 -14.94
CA THR A 44 9.62 16.38 -15.74
C THR A 44 8.12 16.62 -15.94
N ALA A 45 7.26 15.77 -15.37
CA ALA A 45 5.81 15.92 -15.43
C ALA A 45 5.36 17.31 -14.93
N SER A 46 4.53 17.97 -15.74
CA SER A 46 3.95 19.28 -15.43
C SER A 46 2.97 19.23 -14.25
N THR A 47 2.37 18.07 -13.99
CA THR A 47 1.47 17.81 -12.86
C THR A 47 1.73 16.41 -12.33
N TYR A 48 1.82 16.28 -11.01
CA TYR A 48 2.01 14.98 -10.37
C TYR A 48 0.69 14.20 -10.29
N PRO A 49 0.67 12.89 -10.61
CA PRO A 49 -0.52 12.06 -10.43
C PRO A 49 -0.95 12.00 -8.97
N GLN A 50 -2.26 12.06 -8.71
CA GLN A 50 -2.79 12.07 -7.33
C GLN A 50 -2.39 10.81 -6.56
N TRP A 51 -2.46 9.63 -7.18
CA TRP A 51 -2.06 8.37 -6.55
C TRP A 51 -0.59 8.38 -6.10
N ALA A 52 0.28 9.11 -6.80
CA ALA A 52 1.70 9.22 -6.44
C ALA A 52 1.88 10.14 -5.23
N ILE A 53 1.12 11.25 -5.17
CA ILE A 53 1.07 12.15 -4.02
C ILE A 53 0.56 11.40 -2.79
N ASP A 54 -0.54 10.66 -2.93
CA ASP A 54 -1.14 9.89 -1.83
C ASP A 54 -0.16 8.82 -1.31
N ARG A 55 0.49 8.09 -2.22
CA ARG A 55 1.52 7.11 -1.87
C ARG A 55 2.71 7.74 -1.14
N GLN A 56 3.12 8.95 -1.51
CA GLN A 56 4.18 9.66 -0.80
C GLN A 56 3.72 10.09 0.60
N ASN A 57 2.49 10.59 0.71
CA ASN A 57 1.87 11.04 1.95
C ASN A 57 1.68 9.92 2.97
N ASP A 58 1.53 8.67 2.51
CA ASP A 58 1.50 7.50 3.39
C ASP A 58 2.74 7.41 4.28
N PHE A 59 3.91 7.83 3.83
CA PHE A 59 5.16 7.77 4.62
C PHE A 59 5.34 8.93 5.63
N GLN A 60 4.35 9.81 5.74
CA GLN A 60 4.39 11.02 6.56
C GLN A 60 3.17 11.13 7.47
N VAL A 61 3.33 11.78 8.62
CA VAL A 61 2.19 12.24 9.44
C VAL A 61 1.85 13.65 8.98
N LEU A 62 0.70 13.81 8.34
CA LEU A 62 0.24 15.07 7.77
C LEU A 62 -0.35 15.99 8.85
N PRO A 63 -0.46 17.31 8.59
CA PRO A 63 -1.13 18.23 9.48
C PRO A 63 -2.57 17.76 9.80
N GLY A 64 -2.90 17.66 11.09
CA GLY A 64 -4.22 17.22 11.56
C GLY A 64 -4.35 15.72 11.81
N GLU A 65 -3.39 14.90 11.37
CA GLU A 65 -3.36 13.48 11.72
C GLU A 65 -2.80 13.28 13.13
N THR A 66 -3.31 12.25 13.83
CA THR A 66 -2.85 11.88 15.17
C THR A 66 -2.38 10.43 15.17
N LEU A 67 -1.44 10.10 16.06
CA LEU A 67 -1.00 8.72 16.23
C LEU A 67 -2.17 7.78 16.57
N ALA A 68 -3.07 8.22 17.47
CA ALA A 68 -4.24 7.44 17.83
C ALA A 68 -5.14 7.16 16.61
N GLY A 69 -5.36 8.16 15.74
CA GLY A 69 -6.12 7.97 14.50
C GLY A 69 -5.44 7.04 13.51
N ILE A 70 -4.11 7.11 13.39
CA ILE A 70 -3.32 6.21 12.52
C ILE A 70 -3.43 4.76 13.00
N LEU A 71 -3.28 4.52 14.31
CA LEU A 71 -3.38 3.18 14.90
C LEU A 71 -4.81 2.63 14.77
N ALA A 72 -5.82 3.46 15.06
CA ALA A 72 -7.22 3.07 14.89
C ALA A 72 -7.52 2.67 13.44
N ARG A 73 -7.04 3.44 12.45
CA ARG A 73 -7.18 3.07 11.03
C ARG A 73 -6.50 1.74 10.72
N TYR A 74 -5.30 1.50 11.24
CA TYR A 74 -4.61 0.22 11.00
C TYR A 74 -5.40 -0.97 11.57
N GLU A 75 -5.96 -0.83 12.78
CA GLU A 75 -6.83 -1.84 13.39
C GLU A 75 -8.11 -2.06 12.57
N GLU A 76 -8.74 -0.99 12.06
CA GLU A 76 -9.91 -1.10 11.18
C GLU A 76 -9.61 -1.84 9.88
N VAL A 77 -8.46 -1.55 9.26
CA VAL A 77 -7.99 -2.25 8.05
C VAL A 77 -7.74 -3.73 8.34
N ALA A 78 -7.03 -4.05 9.42
CA ALA A 78 -6.76 -5.44 9.82
C ALA A 78 -8.08 -6.21 10.06
N ALA A 79 -9.04 -5.61 10.78
CA ALA A 79 -10.35 -6.22 11.01
C ALA A 79 -11.15 -6.42 9.72
N ARG A 80 -11.00 -5.53 8.71
CA ARG A 80 -11.58 -5.72 7.38
C ARG A 80 -10.89 -6.85 6.63
N THR A 81 -9.57 -6.93 6.70
CA THR A 81 -8.79 -8.02 6.10
C THR A 81 -9.22 -9.37 6.64
N GLU A 82 -9.37 -9.52 7.95
CA GLU A 82 -9.87 -10.75 8.59
C GLU A 82 -11.23 -11.17 8.01
N LYS A 83 -12.17 -10.22 7.87
CA LYS A 83 -13.49 -10.50 7.29
C LYS A 83 -13.41 -10.93 5.83
N VAL A 84 -12.57 -10.26 5.02
CA VAL A 84 -12.38 -10.64 3.62
C VAL A 84 -11.78 -12.04 3.55
N VAL A 85 -10.69 -12.30 4.27
CA VAL A 85 -10.00 -13.61 4.25
C VAL A 85 -10.93 -14.74 4.70
N ALA A 86 -11.71 -14.53 5.77
CA ALA A 86 -12.67 -15.51 6.26
C ALA A 86 -13.81 -15.81 5.26
N SER A 87 -14.10 -14.88 4.34
CA SER A 87 -15.13 -15.05 3.31
C SER A 87 -14.64 -15.78 2.04
N LEU A 88 -13.32 -15.91 1.86
CA LEU A 88 -12.73 -16.53 0.67
C LEU A 88 -12.87 -18.05 0.71
N THR A 89 -13.43 -18.62 -0.35
CA THR A 89 -13.53 -20.08 -0.54
C THR A 89 -12.41 -20.66 -1.39
N ASP A 90 -11.71 -19.83 -2.17
CA ASP A 90 -10.59 -20.24 -3.02
C ASP A 90 -9.55 -19.11 -3.14
N LEU A 91 -8.31 -19.40 -2.74
CA LEU A 91 -7.19 -18.46 -2.83
C LEU A 91 -6.54 -18.43 -4.22
N SER A 92 -7.00 -19.28 -5.14
CA SER A 92 -6.47 -19.39 -6.51
C SER A 92 -7.15 -18.46 -7.49
N VAL A 93 -8.27 -17.83 -7.10
CA VAL A 93 -8.95 -16.78 -7.88
C VAL A 93 -7.93 -15.71 -8.28
N THR A 94 -7.96 -15.30 -9.55
CA THR A 94 -7.06 -14.29 -10.11
C THR A 94 -7.83 -13.09 -10.64
N HIS A 95 -7.24 -11.92 -10.47
CA HIS A 95 -7.66 -10.67 -11.11
C HIS A 95 -6.54 -10.16 -12.02
N PRO A 96 -6.86 -9.49 -13.14
CA PRO A 96 -5.86 -8.77 -13.92
C PRO A 96 -5.28 -7.63 -13.07
N LEU A 97 -3.98 -7.40 -13.18
CA LEU A 97 -3.35 -6.21 -12.62
C LEU A 97 -3.73 -4.99 -13.47
N PRO A 98 -3.90 -3.80 -12.85
CA PRO A 98 -4.12 -2.57 -13.61
C PRO A 98 -2.93 -2.27 -14.52
N GLU A 99 -3.20 -1.61 -15.64
CA GLU A 99 -2.15 -1.20 -16.56
C GLU A 99 -1.22 -0.17 -15.89
N ALA A 100 0.07 -0.50 -15.86
CA ALA A 100 1.14 0.38 -15.39
C ALA A 100 2.50 -0.11 -15.92
N PRO A 101 3.52 0.75 -16.06
CA PRO A 101 4.81 0.37 -16.63
C PRO A 101 5.58 -0.72 -15.86
N TRP A 102 5.26 -0.91 -14.57
CA TRP A 102 5.87 -1.93 -13.72
C TRP A 102 5.12 -3.26 -13.70
N ASN A 103 3.97 -3.34 -14.38
CA ASN A 103 3.23 -4.58 -14.56
C ASN A 103 3.47 -5.13 -15.97
N GLU A 104 3.75 -6.42 -16.07
CA GLU A 104 3.80 -7.08 -17.38
C GLU A 104 2.43 -6.99 -18.08
N PRO A 105 2.38 -6.77 -19.40
CA PRO A 105 1.11 -6.70 -20.13
C PRO A 105 0.24 -7.95 -19.93
N GLY A 106 -1.00 -7.75 -19.50
CA GLY A 106 -1.94 -8.85 -19.23
C GLY A 106 -1.62 -9.69 -17.98
N ALA A 107 -0.71 -9.23 -17.12
CA ALA A 107 -0.39 -9.91 -15.88
C ALA A 107 -1.62 -10.06 -14.98
N VAL A 108 -1.72 -11.22 -14.34
CA VAL A 108 -2.75 -11.52 -13.35
C VAL A 108 -2.10 -11.77 -12.00
N ARG A 109 -2.86 -11.50 -10.93
CA ARG A 109 -2.43 -11.83 -9.57
C ARG A 109 -3.52 -12.60 -8.85
N SER A 110 -3.13 -13.74 -8.26
CA SER A 110 -4.03 -14.55 -7.46
C SER A 110 -4.19 -13.98 -6.05
N VAL A 111 -5.33 -14.26 -5.41
CA VAL A 111 -5.58 -13.87 -4.02
C VAL A 111 -4.46 -14.38 -3.10
N ARG A 112 -4.00 -15.61 -3.28
CA ARG A 112 -2.83 -16.16 -2.57
C ARG A 112 -1.59 -15.28 -2.70
N ARG A 113 -1.27 -14.82 -3.92
CA ARG A 113 -0.11 -13.95 -4.16
C ARG A 113 -0.29 -12.57 -3.53
N VAL A 114 -1.53 -12.05 -3.51
CA VAL A 114 -1.84 -10.80 -2.80
C VAL A 114 -1.57 -10.94 -1.31
N LEU A 115 -2.11 -11.97 -0.65
CA LEU A 115 -1.95 -12.16 0.80
C LEU A 115 -0.47 -12.35 1.20
N ILE A 116 0.30 -13.11 0.41
CA ILE A 116 1.76 -13.25 0.63
C ILE A 116 2.46 -11.89 0.52
N HIS A 117 2.05 -11.06 -0.44
CA HIS A 117 2.64 -9.73 -0.61
C HIS A 117 2.31 -8.81 0.56
N VAL A 118 1.07 -8.79 1.05
CA VAL A 118 0.69 -8.01 2.24
C VAL A 118 1.50 -8.41 3.48
N ILE A 119 1.70 -9.72 3.69
CA ILE A 119 2.55 -10.21 4.78
C ILE A 119 3.99 -9.72 4.59
N ALA A 120 4.55 -9.86 3.38
CA ALA A 120 5.92 -9.43 3.09
C ALA A 120 6.12 -7.93 3.35
N GLU A 121 5.22 -7.08 2.83
CA GLU A 121 5.23 -5.63 3.06
C GLU A 121 5.20 -5.29 4.55
N THR A 122 4.28 -5.92 5.30
CA THR A 122 4.15 -5.70 6.74
C THR A 122 5.43 -6.09 7.48
N THR A 123 6.00 -7.26 7.18
CA THR A 123 7.24 -7.72 7.83
C THR A 123 8.44 -6.85 7.48
N GLN A 124 8.57 -6.40 6.23
CA GLN A 124 9.65 -5.53 5.80
C GLN A 124 9.58 -4.18 6.52
N HIS A 125 8.39 -3.58 6.60
CA HIS A 125 8.21 -2.29 7.25
C HIS A 125 8.22 -2.36 8.78
N ALA A 126 7.89 -3.50 9.38
CA ALA A 126 8.14 -3.74 10.80
C ALA A 126 9.65 -3.68 11.11
N GLY A 127 10.49 -4.34 10.29
CA GLY A 127 11.95 -4.24 10.45
C GLY A 127 12.49 -2.82 10.26
N HIS A 128 11.94 -2.05 9.31
CA HIS A 128 12.28 -0.63 9.19
C HIS A 128 11.85 0.20 10.42
N ALA A 129 10.69 -0.12 11.00
CA ALA A 129 10.21 0.55 12.20
C ALA A 129 11.10 0.24 13.40
N ASP A 130 11.60 -0.99 13.53
CA ASP A 130 12.58 -1.35 14.56
C ASP A 130 13.84 -0.51 14.43
N ILE A 131 14.46 -0.45 13.25
CA ILE A 131 15.65 0.37 13.01
C ILE A 131 15.42 1.84 13.40
N LEU A 132 14.28 2.41 13.01
CA LEU A 132 13.95 3.80 13.34
C LEU A 132 13.75 4.01 14.85
N ARG A 133 13.09 3.07 15.53
CA ARG A 133 12.86 3.15 16.97
C ARG A 133 14.17 3.01 17.74
N GLU A 134 15.01 2.04 17.39
CA GLU A 134 16.37 1.86 17.93
C GLU A 134 17.23 3.12 17.77
N ALA A 135 17.15 3.78 16.60
CA ALA A 135 17.88 5.02 16.35
C ALA A 135 17.37 6.20 17.21
N VAL A 136 16.11 6.18 17.62
CA VAL A 136 15.49 7.24 18.43
C VAL A 136 15.70 7.01 19.93
N ASP A 137 15.57 5.77 20.41
CA ASP A 137 15.62 5.43 21.84
C ASP A 137 16.95 4.83 22.31
N GLY A 138 17.84 4.45 21.38
CA GLY A 138 19.16 3.86 21.67
C GLY A 138 19.11 2.41 22.18
N GLN A 139 17.96 1.75 22.13
CA GLN A 139 17.80 0.35 22.54
C GLN A 139 17.95 -0.59 21.35
N THR A 140 18.09 -1.90 21.60
CA THR A 140 18.11 -2.95 20.57
C THR A 140 16.89 -3.85 20.70
N SER A 141 16.40 -4.37 19.59
CA SER A 141 15.36 -5.41 19.55
C SER A 141 15.93 -6.72 20.11
N THR A 142 15.28 -7.31 21.12
CA THR A 142 15.63 -8.61 21.72
C THR A 142 14.59 -9.67 21.41
#